data_AF-A0A2V7NNG6-F1
#
_entry.id   AF-A0A2V7NNG6-F1
#
_cell.length_a   1.000
_cell.length_b   1.000
_cell.length_c   1.000
_cell.angle_alpha   90.00
_cell.angle_beta   90.00
_cell.angle_gamma   90.00
#
_symmetry.space_group_name_H-M   'P 1'
#
loop_
_entity.id
_entity.type
_entity.pdbx_description
1 polymer ?
#
loop_
_entity_poly.entity_id
_entity_poly.type
_entity_poly.pdbx_seq_one_letter_code
_entity_poly.pdbx_strand_id
1 'polypeptide(L)'
;MESAFAWRIKPEEPVKPTSKLFTSAMLACGLALITYAAAAAQKPAHATAPRGSHQAASQPTVGQPKPKNADDFRGIASKLNTTSDALESAYQTARQANPKLTHGQFVAATMLANNLGSKNPSITTQAILDGLQSGKSIGQTLQSLGLSAKDAKEAERAAARDAREARKQAQAQQPASKSTNP
;
A
#
# COMPACT_ATOMS: atom_id res chain seq x y z
N MET A 1 -19.71 34.93 -55.93
CA MET A 1 -20.26 34.65 -54.59
C MET A 1 -20.76 33.22 -54.63
N GLU A 2 -19.93 32.24 -54.31
CA GLU A 2 -20.41 30.86 -54.12
C GLU A 2 -19.66 30.24 -52.94
N SER A 3 -20.44 29.94 -51.91
CA SER A 3 -20.04 29.23 -50.70
C SER A 3 -20.49 27.79 -50.88
N ALA A 4 -19.61 26.81 -50.68
CA ALA A 4 -20.02 25.45 -50.37
C ALA A 4 -18.95 24.73 -49.55
N PHE A 5 -19.20 24.69 -48.24
CA PHE A 5 -18.55 23.83 -47.26
C PHE A 5 -18.80 22.36 -47.62
N ALA A 6 -17.75 21.60 -47.93
CA ALA A 6 -17.82 20.15 -48.03
C ALA A 6 -16.72 19.54 -47.17
N TRP A 7 -17.13 18.98 -46.02
CA TRP A 7 -16.31 18.12 -45.18
C TRP A 7 -15.87 16.88 -45.97
N ARG A 8 -14.55 16.62 -46.04
CA ARG A 8 -14.03 15.30 -46.44
C ARG A 8 -12.74 14.97 -45.69
N ILE A 9 -12.95 14.14 -44.66
CA ILE A 9 -12.05 13.18 -44.01
C ILE A 9 -10.79 12.89 -44.85
N LYS A 10 -9.63 13.18 -44.27
CA LYS A 10 -8.30 12.81 -44.78
C LYS A 10 -7.95 11.41 -44.23
N PRO A 11 -7.82 10.37 -45.06
CA PRO A 11 -7.39 9.04 -44.61
C PRO A 11 -5.89 9.00 -44.32
N GLU A 12 -5.53 8.06 -43.43
CA GLU A 12 -4.21 7.84 -42.84
C GLU A 12 -3.08 7.55 -43.85
N GLU A 13 -1.90 8.06 -43.49
CA GLU A 13 -0.62 7.70 -44.09
C GLU A 13 -0.06 6.42 -43.43
N PRO A 14 0.43 5.44 -44.22
CA PRO A 14 0.96 4.18 -43.72
C PRO A 14 2.45 4.26 -43.39
N VAL A 15 2.86 3.75 -42.23
CA VAL A 15 4.27 3.37 -41.97
C VAL A 15 4.36 1.92 -41.50
N LYS A 16 4.90 1.09 -42.39
CA LYS A 16 5.34 -0.29 -42.19
C LYS A 16 6.74 -0.27 -41.50
N PRO A 17 7.41 -1.42 -41.33
CA PRO A 17 7.25 -2.40 -40.27
C PRO A 17 8.58 -2.62 -39.52
N THR A 18 8.57 -2.86 -38.21
CA THR A 18 9.80 -3.28 -37.51
C THR A 18 9.60 -4.62 -36.83
N SER A 19 10.00 -5.64 -37.58
CA SER A 19 10.09 -7.03 -37.18
C SER A 19 11.05 -7.20 -36.00
N LYS A 20 10.55 -7.81 -34.92
CA LYS A 20 11.36 -8.62 -34.00
C LYS A 20 10.79 -10.02 -33.97
N LEU A 21 11.21 -10.75 -35.00
CA LEU A 21 11.57 -12.17 -35.02
C LEU A 21 11.66 -12.86 -33.65
N PHE A 22 10.87 -13.95 -33.53
CA PHE A 22 11.12 -15.20 -32.80
C PHE A 22 11.36 -15.11 -31.27
N THR A 23 10.63 -15.85 -30.43
CA THR A 23 10.71 -17.31 -30.39
C THR A 23 9.47 -17.89 -29.67
N SER A 24 8.73 -18.74 -30.37
CA SER A 24 7.74 -19.64 -29.79
C SER A 24 8.42 -20.64 -28.86
N ALA A 25 7.94 -20.73 -27.63
CA ALA A 25 8.10 -21.92 -26.81
C ALA A 25 6.72 -22.29 -26.24
N MET A 26 6.04 -23.12 -27.01
CA MET A 26 4.87 -23.87 -26.60
C MET A 26 5.33 -24.85 -25.51
N LEU A 27 4.88 -24.71 -24.26
CA LEU A 27 4.99 -25.76 -23.25
C LEU A 27 3.58 -26.19 -22.85
N ALA A 28 3.19 -27.33 -23.41
CA ALA A 28 1.95 -28.03 -23.11
C ALA A 28 1.98 -28.68 -21.72
N CYS A 29 0.78 -28.82 -21.16
CA CYS A 29 0.31 -29.89 -20.26
C CYS A 29 1.07 -30.18 -18.96
N GLY A 30 0.36 -29.98 -17.85
CA GLY A 30 0.69 -30.59 -16.56
C GLY A 30 -0.40 -30.36 -15.52
N LEU A 31 -1.56 -31.00 -15.72
CA LEU A 31 -2.63 -31.09 -14.72
C LEU A 31 -2.17 -32.06 -13.61
N ALA A 32 -2.09 -31.59 -12.37
CA ALA A 32 -2.02 -32.49 -11.21
C ALA A 32 -2.82 -31.88 -10.06
N LEU A 33 -4.08 -32.33 -9.96
CA LEU A 33 -4.89 -32.27 -8.76
C LEU A 33 -4.23 -33.15 -7.70
N ILE A 34 -3.70 -32.57 -6.62
CA ILE A 34 -3.37 -33.33 -5.43
C ILE A 34 -4.42 -33.00 -4.37
N THR A 35 -5.44 -33.87 -4.35
CA THR A 35 -6.27 -34.15 -3.20
C THR A 35 -5.42 -34.78 -2.10
N TYR A 36 -5.39 -34.21 -0.90
CA TYR A 36 -5.16 -35.01 0.30
C TYR A 36 -6.25 -34.72 1.33
N ALA A 37 -6.91 -35.81 1.69
CA ALA A 37 -8.07 -35.89 2.55
C ALA A 37 -7.79 -35.44 3.98
N ALA A 38 -8.84 -34.91 4.59
CA ALA A 38 -8.96 -34.70 6.02
C ALA A 38 -8.74 -36.01 6.80
N ALA A 39 -7.93 -35.92 7.86
CA ALA A 39 -7.98 -36.87 8.96
C ALA A 39 -8.34 -36.08 10.23
N ALA A 40 -9.56 -36.28 10.68
CA ALA A 40 -10.03 -35.83 11.99
C ALA A 40 -9.29 -36.60 13.08
N ALA A 41 -8.71 -35.87 14.03
CA ALA A 41 -8.40 -36.39 15.36
C ALA A 41 -8.88 -35.37 16.39
N GLN A 42 -10.13 -35.53 16.80
CA GLN A 42 -10.63 -34.93 18.03
C GLN A 42 -10.00 -35.65 19.21
N LYS A 43 -9.38 -34.90 20.12
CA LYS A 43 -9.22 -35.32 21.52
C LYS A 43 -9.83 -34.23 22.41
N PRO A 44 -10.89 -34.56 23.17
CA PRO A 44 -11.50 -33.64 24.11
C PRO A 44 -10.78 -33.66 25.47
N ALA A 45 -11.20 -32.72 26.32
CA ALA A 45 -10.91 -32.57 27.74
C ALA A 45 -9.59 -31.88 28.09
N HIS A 46 -9.67 -30.57 28.37
CA HIS A 46 -9.72 -30.14 29.76
C HIS A 46 -10.65 -28.93 29.89
N ALA A 47 -11.73 -29.14 30.63
CA ALA A 47 -12.62 -28.09 31.07
C ALA A 47 -11.94 -27.28 32.17
N THR A 48 -11.88 -25.96 31.97
CA THR A 48 -11.84 -24.98 33.07
C THR A 48 -12.44 -23.67 32.56
N ALA A 49 -13.73 -23.50 32.81
CA ALA A 49 -14.31 -22.18 33.08
C ALA A 49 -14.62 -22.19 34.60
N PRO A 50 -14.49 -21.06 35.33
CA PRO A 50 -15.23 -19.85 34.97
C PRO A 50 -14.58 -18.49 35.31
N ARG A 51 -15.22 -17.45 34.74
CA ARG A 51 -15.33 -16.06 35.22
C ARG A 51 -14.07 -15.18 35.27
N GLY A 52 -14.16 -14.07 34.53
CA GLY A 52 -13.61 -12.80 35.00
C GLY A 52 -12.88 -12.00 33.92
N SER A 53 -13.38 -10.79 33.68
CA SER A 53 -12.69 -9.64 33.04
C SER A 53 -12.24 -9.79 31.59
N HIS A 54 -12.95 -9.07 30.72
CA HIS A 54 -12.40 -8.48 29.51
C HIS A 54 -11.18 -7.63 29.91
N GLN A 55 -9.99 -8.11 29.62
CA GLN A 55 -8.84 -7.25 29.45
C GLN A 55 -7.96 -7.88 28.37
N ALA A 56 -8.12 -7.38 27.15
CA ALA A 56 -7.10 -7.50 26.12
C ALA A 56 -5.86 -6.79 26.68
N ALA A 57 -5.02 -7.56 27.38
CA ALA A 57 -3.73 -7.11 27.85
C ALA A 57 -2.85 -6.93 26.62
N SER A 58 -2.87 -5.71 26.10
CA SER A 58 -1.74 -5.12 25.38
C SER A 58 -0.52 -5.30 26.26
N GLN A 59 0.22 -6.39 26.09
CA GLN A 59 1.51 -6.57 26.74
C GLN A 59 2.50 -5.66 26.01
N PRO A 60 3.07 -4.63 26.66
CA PRO A 60 4.24 -3.96 26.12
C PRO A 60 5.42 -4.92 26.33
N THR A 61 5.96 -5.48 25.25
CA THR A 61 7.24 -6.19 25.29
C THR A 61 8.31 -5.22 25.81
N VAL A 62 8.62 -5.34 27.09
CA VAL A 62 9.73 -4.65 27.76
C VAL A 62 11.01 -5.10 27.07
N GLY A 63 11.64 -4.20 26.33
CA GLY A 63 13.00 -4.41 25.78
C GLY A 63 13.15 -4.35 24.27
N GLN A 64 12.09 -4.13 23.47
CA GLN A 64 12.28 -3.79 22.07
C GLN A 64 12.73 -2.32 21.95
N PRO A 65 13.92 -2.02 21.39
CA PRO A 65 14.32 -0.64 21.14
C PRO A 65 13.25 0.00 20.25
N LYS A 66 12.62 1.06 20.76
CA LYS A 66 11.62 1.85 20.03
C LYS A 66 12.16 2.11 18.63
N PRO A 67 11.53 1.59 17.55
CA PRO A 67 12.06 1.78 16.22
C PRO A 67 12.13 3.27 15.96
N LYS A 68 13.22 3.73 15.34
CA LYS A 68 13.50 5.15 15.07
C LYS A 68 12.36 5.87 14.32
N ASN A 69 11.42 5.11 13.77
CA ASN A 69 10.26 5.57 13.01
C ASN A 69 8.92 5.46 13.78
N ALA A 70 8.92 5.00 15.04
CA ALA A 70 7.68 4.84 15.82
C ALA A 70 6.91 6.16 15.98
N ASP A 71 7.63 7.28 16.06
CA ASP A 71 7.04 8.62 16.13
C ASP A 71 6.50 9.09 14.78
N ASP A 72 7.07 8.61 13.66
CA ASP A 72 6.54 8.87 12.33
C ASP A 72 5.21 8.16 12.12
N PHE A 73 5.08 6.91 12.56
CA PHE A 73 3.80 6.19 12.48
C PHE A 73 2.74 6.77 13.40
N ARG A 74 3.10 7.34 14.56
CA ARG A 74 2.14 7.88 15.51
C ARG A 74 1.27 9.00 14.93
N GLY A 75 1.87 9.97 14.26
CA GLY A 75 1.11 11.06 13.63
C GLY A 75 0.22 10.58 12.50
N ILE A 76 0.74 9.65 11.69
CA ILE A 76 0.02 9.07 10.55
C ILE A 76 -1.15 8.21 11.05
N ALA A 77 -0.94 7.43 12.11
CA ALA A 77 -1.95 6.60 12.74
C ALA A 77 -3.15 7.42 13.22
N SER A 78 -2.89 8.52 13.93
CA SER A 78 -3.94 9.43 14.38
C SER A 78 -4.74 10.02 13.21
N LYS A 79 -4.08 10.37 12.10
CA LYS A 79 -4.77 10.91 10.90
C LYS A 79 -5.61 9.87 10.16
N LEU A 80 -5.15 8.62 10.13
CA LEU A 80 -5.84 7.50 9.49
C LEU A 80 -6.83 6.78 10.41
N ASN A 81 -7.05 7.28 11.64
CA ASN A 81 -7.88 6.65 12.67
C ASN A 81 -7.52 5.17 12.91
N THR A 82 -6.21 4.89 12.95
CA THR A 82 -5.63 3.56 13.19
C THR A 82 -4.59 3.64 14.31
N THR A 83 -3.95 2.52 14.64
CA THR A 83 -2.88 2.45 15.64
C THR A 83 -1.50 2.41 14.97
N SER A 84 -0.49 2.98 15.65
CA SER A 84 0.89 2.93 15.17
C SER A 84 1.40 1.49 15.04
N ASP A 85 0.96 0.61 15.95
CA ASP A 85 1.31 -0.81 15.95
C ASP A 85 0.75 -1.55 14.72
N ALA A 86 -0.51 -1.28 14.36
CA ALA A 86 -1.10 -1.84 13.15
C ALA A 86 -0.37 -1.38 11.88
N LEU A 87 0.03 -0.09 11.82
CA LEU A 87 0.82 0.43 10.69
C LEU A 87 2.22 -0.18 10.63
N GLU A 88 2.90 -0.35 11.76
CA GLU A 88 4.21 -0.99 11.83
C GLU A 88 4.11 -2.46 11.39
N SER A 89 3.13 -3.21 11.90
CA SER A 89 2.89 -4.60 11.51
C SER A 89 2.61 -4.75 10.00
N ALA A 90 1.77 -3.87 9.44
CA ALA A 90 1.49 -3.82 8.01
C ALA A 90 2.75 -3.47 7.19
N TYR A 91 3.59 -2.55 7.68
CA TYR A 91 4.86 -2.22 7.04
C TYR A 91 5.84 -3.39 7.05
N GLN A 92 5.98 -4.11 8.17
CA GLN A 92 6.85 -5.28 8.25
C GLN A 92 6.38 -6.39 7.30
N THR A 93 5.08 -6.63 7.22
CA THR A 93 4.48 -7.58 6.27
C THR A 93 4.79 -7.17 4.82
N ALA A 94 4.60 -5.89 4.49
CA ALA A 94 4.91 -5.37 3.16
C ALA A 94 6.41 -5.43 2.83
N ARG A 95 7.29 -5.25 3.82
CA ARG A 95 8.75 -5.40 3.66
C ARG A 95 9.17 -6.83 3.39
N GLN A 96 8.47 -7.83 3.93
CA GLN A 96 8.77 -9.23 3.64
C GLN A 96 8.54 -9.54 2.15
N ALA A 97 7.49 -8.98 1.56
CA ALA A 97 7.20 -9.11 0.13
C ALA A 97 8.11 -8.21 -0.74
N ASN A 98 8.47 -7.02 -0.23
CA ASN A 98 9.33 -6.06 -0.91
C ASN A 98 10.44 -5.54 0.02
N PRO A 99 11.62 -6.18 0.07
CA PRO A 99 12.70 -5.79 0.99
C PRO A 99 13.30 -4.41 0.69
N LYS A 100 13.04 -3.84 -0.49
CA LYS A 100 13.45 -2.48 -0.90
C LYS A 100 12.43 -1.42 -0.48
N LEU A 101 11.26 -1.81 0.03
CA LEU A 101 10.22 -0.89 0.46
C LEU A 101 10.72 -0.06 1.64
N THR A 102 10.68 1.26 1.46
CA THR A 102 11.02 2.21 2.52
C THR A 102 9.79 2.58 3.33
N HIS A 103 10.02 2.98 4.59
CA HIS A 103 8.98 3.48 5.47
C HIS A 103 8.21 4.66 4.86
N GLY A 104 8.91 5.58 4.18
CA GLY A 104 8.28 6.71 3.49
C GLY A 104 7.36 6.29 2.35
N GLN A 105 7.74 5.29 1.55
CA GLN A 105 6.91 4.77 0.46
C GLN A 105 5.65 4.07 0.99
N PHE A 106 5.78 3.29 2.06
CA PHE A 106 4.62 2.66 2.70
C PHE A 106 3.63 3.71 3.23
N VAL A 107 4.12 4.70 3.99
CA VAL A 107 3.27 5.80 4.49
C VAL A 107 2.59 6.54 3.34
N ALA A 108 3.33 6.85 2.27
CA ALA A 108 2.76 7.49 1.08
C ALA A 108 1.67 6.62 0.43
N ALA A 109 1.89 5.32 0.27
CA ALA A 109 0.92 4.38 -0.29
C ALA A 109 -0.36 4.32 0.55
N THR A 110 -0.24 4.25 1.88
CA THR A 110 -1.40 4.24 2.78
C THR A 110 -2.16 5.55 2.74
N MET A 111 -1.47 6.69 2.72
CA MET A 111 -2.10 8.01 2.59
C MET A 111 -2.80 8.20 1.24
N LEU A 112 -2.17 7.77 0.14
CA LEU A 112 -2.75 7.83 -1.20
C LEU A 112 -4.03 7.00 -1.30
N ALA A 113 -4.01 5.77 -0.77
CA ALA A 113 -5.18 4.92 -0.72
C ALA A 113 -6.32 5.54 0.11
N ASN A 114 -6.01 6.16 1.24
CA ASN A 114 -7.01 6.86 2.05
C ASN A 114 -7.60 8.08 1.32
N ASN A 115 -6.75 8.88 0.68
CA ASN A 115 -7.17 10.13 0.02
C ASN A 115 -7.91 9.88 -1.30
N LEU A 116 -7.53 8.83 -2.03
CA LEU A 116 -8.09 8.55 -3.36
C LEU A 116 -9.09 7.39 -3.37
N GLY A 117 -9.06 6.49 -2.39
CA GLY A 117 -9.84 5.26 -2.38
C GLY A 117 -11.34 5.49 -2.45
N SER A 118 -11.85 6.57 -1.86
CA SER A 118 -13.27 6.94 -1.93
C SER A 118 -13.74 7.32 -3.34
N LYS A 119 -12.84 7.85 -4.18
CA LYS A 119 -13.14 8.25 -5.57
C LYS A 119 -12.72 7.20 -6.59
N ASN A 120 -11.69 6.43 -6.26
CA ASN A 120 -11.08 5.42 -7.11
C ASN A 120 -10.85 4.15 -6.28
N PRO A 121 -11.82 3.22 -6.22
CA PRO A 121 -11.72 2.04 -5.37
C PRO A 121 -10.59 1.08 -5.79
N SER A 122 -10.09 1.19 -7.02
CA SER A 122 -8.92 0.45 -7.53
C SER A 122 -7.60 0.89 -6.88
N ILE A 123 -7.55 2.08 -6.27
CA ILE A 123 -6.34 2.62 -5.64
C ILE A 123 -6.34 2.22 -4.18
N THR A 124 -5.96 0.97 -3.96
CA THR A 124 -5.77 0.41 -2.62
C THR A 124 -4.30 0.48 -2.22
N THR A 125 -4.03 0.42 -0.92
CA THR A 125 -2.64 0.33 -0.43
C THR A 125 -1.93 -0.88 -1.05
N GLN A 126 -2.63 -2.02 -1.14
CA GLN A 126 -2.09 -3.24 -1.76
C GLN A 126 -1.72 -3.03 -3.23
N ALA A 127 -2.61 -2.44 -4.04
CA ALA A 127 -2.33 -2.20 -5.45
C ALA A 127 -1.13 -1.25 -5.66
N ILE A 128 -0.97 -0.25 -4.77
CA ILE A 128 0.20 0.64 -4.81
C ILE A 128 1.48 -0.12 -4.42
N LEU A 129 1.42 -0.97 -3.38
CA LEU A 129 2.54 -1.79 -2.94
C LEU A 129 2.96 -2.82 -4.01
N ASP A 130 2.01 -3.44 -4.70
CA ASP A 130 2.27 -4.40 -5.79
C ASP A 130 2.98 -3.70 -6.97
N GLY A 131 2.58 -2.47 -7.29
CA GLY A 131 3.27 -1.66 -8.31
C GLY A 131 4.69 -1.28 -7.89
N LEU A 132 4.90 -0.89 -6.64
CA LEU A 132 6.21 -0.62 -6.06
C LEU A 132 7.10 -1.88 -6.05
N GLN A 133 6.52 -3.04 -5.75
CA GLN A 133 7.22 -4.33 -5.80
C GLN A 133 7.63 -4.69 -7.23
N SER A 134 6.81 -4.34 -8.22
CA SER A 134 7.12 -4.48 -9.64
C SER A 134 8.22 -3.50 -10.13
N GLY A 135 8.76 -2.66 -9.25
CA GLY A 135 9.80 -1.68 -9.57
C GLY A 135 9.28 -0.38 -10.19
N LYS A 136 7.96 -0.18 -10.23
CA LYS A 136 7.36 1.09 -10.70
C LYS A 136 7.47 2.16 -9.61
N SER A 137 7.55 3.42 -10.02
CA SER A 137 7.37 4.53 -9.08
C SER A 137 5.92 4.64 -8.61
N ILE A 138 5.67 5.39 -7.54
CA ILE A 138 4.31 5.67 -7.05
C ILE A 138 3.47 6.30 -8.17
N GLY A 139 3.98 7.35 -8.83
CA GLY A 139 3.27 8.01 -9.92
C GLY A 139 2.98 7.10 -11.13
N GLN A 140 3.91 6.21 -11.50
CA GLN A 140 3.68 5.21 -12.57
C GLN A 140 2.66 4.15 -12.16
N THR A 141 2.67 3.77 -10.88
CA THR A 141 1.71 2.82 -10.32
C THR A 141 0.31 3.43 -10.34
N LEU A 142 0.14 4.65 -9.84
CA LEU A 142 -1.13 5.37 -9.89
C LEU A 142 -1.64 5.55 -11.34
N GLN A 143 -0.75 5.83 -12.29
CA GLN A 143 -1.12 5.88 -13.71
C GLN A 143 -1.60 4.53 -14.25
N SER A 144 -0.93 3.44 -13.87
CA SER A 144 -1.36 2.08 -14.25
C SER A 144 -2.72 1.72 -13.64
N LEU A 145 -3.07 2.33 -12.50
CA LEU A 145 -4.36 2.15 -11.81
C LEU A 145 -5.46 3.09 -12.33
N GLY A 146 -5.17 3.89 -13.37
CA GLY A 146 -6.15 4.72 -14.07
C GLY A 146 -6.10 6.21 -13.73
N LEU A 147 -5.14 6.69 -12.94
CA LEU A 147 -4.95 8.15 -12.75
C LEU A 147 -4.26 8.78 -13.94
N SER A 148 -4.65 10.01 -14.27
CA SER A 148 -3.84 10.82 -15.17
C SER A 148 -2.48 11.12 -14.54
N ALA A 149 -1.45 11.34 -15.34
CA ALA A 149 -0.11 11.69 -14.82
C ALA A 149 -0.12 12.97 -13.96
N LYS A 150 -1.01 13.93 -14.29
CA LYS A 150 -1.20 15.16 -13.52
C LYS A 150 -1.80 14.84 -12.14
N ASP A 151 -2.88 14.06 -12.11
CA ASP A 151 -3.58 13.73 -10.86
C ASP A 151 -2.72 12.83 -9.97
N ALA A 152 -1.97 11.89 -10.56
CA ALA A 152 -1.02 11.06 -9.83
C ALA A 152 0.04 11.92 -9.12
N LYS A 153 0.61 12.91 -9.82
CA LYS A 153 1.61 13.83 -9.25
C LYS A 153 1.01 14.74 -8.18
N GLU A 154 -0.23 15.20 -8.38
CA GLU A 154 -0.94 16.02 -7.42
C GLU A 154 -1.26 15.24 -6.15
N ALA A 155 -1.75 14.01 -6.30
CA ALA A 155 -2.02 13.10 -5.19
C ALA A 155 -0.75 12.75 -4.42
N GLU A 156 0.36 12.46 -5.10
CA GLU A 156 1.65 12.20 -4.46
C GLU A 156 2.12 13.41 -3.63
N ARG A 157 2.00 14.62 -4.18
CA ARG A 157 2.31 15.85 -3.44
C ARG A 157 1.37 16.10 -2.26
N ALA A 158 0.09 15.76 -2.39
CA ALA A 158 -0.89 15.89 -1.31
C ALA A 158 -0.55 14.91 -0.19
N ALA A 159 -0.35 13.63 -0.51
CA ALA A 159 0.05 12.61 0.46
C ALA A 159 1.38 12.93 1.15
N ALA A 160 2.37 13.46 0.42
CA ALA A 160 3.65 13.87 1.00
C ALA A 160 3.49 15.06 1.97
N ARG A 161 2.64 16.04 1.63
CA ARG A 161 2.32 17.15 2.53
C ARG A 161 1.59 16.66 3.77
N ASP A 162 0.56 15.84 3.59
CA ASP A 162 -0.22 15.25 4.68
C ASP A 162 0.65 14.45 5.65
N ALA A 163 1.58 13.65 5.12
CA ALA A 163 2.49 12.86 5.93
C ALA A 163 3.46 13.76 6.72
N ARG A 164 3.95 14.85 6.10
CA ARG A 164 4.83 15.81 6.77
C ARG A 164 4.10 16.56 7.88
N GLU A 165 2.85 16.96 7.65
CA GLU A 165 2.03 17.66 8.64
C GLU A 165 1.68 16.75 9.82
N ALA A 166 1.29 15.51 9.56
CA ALA A 166 1.01 14.52 10.60
C ALA A 166 2.24 14.28 11.50
N ARG A 167 3.44 14.19 10.90
CA ARG A 167 4.71 14.08 11.65
C ARG A 167 4.99 15.31 12.50
N LYS A 168 4.82 16.51 11.94
CA LYS A 168 5.01 17.77 12.69
C LYS A 168 4.03 17.87 13.87
N GLN A 169 2.78 17.49 13.67
CA GLN A 169 1.77 17.46 14.74
C GLN A 169 2.13 16.46 15.82
N ALA A 170 2.58 15.26 15.46
CA ALA A 170 3.04 14.26 16.43
C ALA A 170 4.26 14.73 17.23
N GLN A 171 5.19 15.46 16.61
CA GLN A 171 6.35 16.05 17.29
C GLN A 171 5.94 17.21 18.22
N ALA A 172 5.02 18.07 17.81
CA ALA A 172 4.50 19.16 18.65
C ALA A 172 3.68 18.65 19.84
N GLN A 173 3.02 17.50 19.70
CA GLN A 173 2.26 16.83 20.75
C GLN A 173 3.10 15.89 21.63
N GLN A 174 4.43 15.85 21.45
CA GLN A 174 5.34 15.33 22.47
C GLN A 174 5.67 16.49 23.43
N PRO A 175 4.92 16.68 24.53
CA PRO A 175 5.37 17.61 25.57
C PRO A 175 6.77 17.19 26.03
N ALA A 176 7.55 18.18 26.44
CA ALA A 176 8.95 18.08 26.84
C ALA A 176 9.19 17.21 28.10
N SER A 177 8.79 15.95 28.10
CA SER A 177 9.03 14.97 29.17
C SER A 177 10.49 14.49 29.24
N LYS A 178 11.43 15.16 28.57
CA LYS A 178 12.87 14.87 28.63
C LYS A 178 13.69 15.88 29.44
N SER A 179 13.06 16.85 30.09
CA SER A 179 13.81 17.82 30.91
C SER A 179 13.17 18.02 32.28
N THR A 180 13.17 16.96 33.10
CA THR A 180 13.17 17.11 34.57
C THR A 180 13.92 15.92 35.16
N ASN A 181 15.22 16.12 35.42
CA ASN A 181 15.88 15.76 36.68
C ASN A 181 17.29 16.41 36.69
N PRO A 182 17.89 16.74 37.83
CA PRO A 182 17.53 16.43 39.23
C PRO A 182 16.63 17.46 39.94
#